data_AF-A0A946P761-F1
#
_entry.id   AF-A0A946P761-F1
#
_cell.length_a   1.000
_cell.length_b   1.000
_cell.length_c   1.000
_cell.angle_alpha   90.00
_cell.angle_beta   90.00
_cell.angle_gamma   90.00
#
_symmetry.space_group_name_H-M   'P 1'
#
loop_
_entity.id
_entity.type
_entity.pdbx_description
1 polymer ?
#
loop_
_entity_poly.entity_id
_entity_poly.type
_entity_poly.pdbx_seq_one_letter_code
_entity_poly.pdbx_strand_id
1 'polypeptide(L)'
;MKRRTLLYAGMGAAAAASYPVWRYYSGKPSSLASVNAVSILGGEVTLDAFVLAALAKSIKGHLFFSGSEGYEIARRVRNRTIDKYP
;
A
#
# COMPACT_ATOMS: atom_id res chain seq x y z
N MET A 1 -43.52 -6.38 3.62
CA MET A 1 -42.23 -5.65 3.61
C MET A 1 -41.83 -5.34 2.16
N LYS A 2 -41.55 -4.08 1.82
CA LYS A 2 -41.25 -3.64 0.44
C LYS A 2 -39.87 -4.16 0.01
N ARG A 3 -39.83 -5.09 -0.96
CA ARG A 3 -38.61 -5.73 -1.50
C ARG A 3 -37.56 -4.73 -2.03
N ARG A 4 -38.00 -3.50 -2.36
CA ARG A 4 -37.15 -2.41 -2.82
C ARG A 4 -36.19 -1.90 -1.73
N THR A 5 -36.60 -1.85 -0.47
CA THR A 5 -35.78 -1.31 0.62
C THR A 5 -34.58 -2.21 0.95
N LEU A 6 -34.72 -3.52 0.76
CA LEU A 6 -33.64 -4.50 0.92
C LEU A 6 -32.55 -4.37 -0.14
N LEU A 7 -32.93 -4.12 -1.40
CA LEU A 7 -31.97 -3.96 -2.50
C LEU A 7 -31.16 -2.66 -2.36
N TYR A 8 -31.79 -1.56 -1.94
CA TYR A 8 -31.09 -0.31 -1.67
C TYR A 8 -30.14 -0.41 -0.47
N ALA A 9 -30.51 -1.13 0.59
CA ALA A 9 -29.63 -1.36 1.74
C ALA A 9 -28.41 -2.23 1.37
N GLY A 10 -28.58 -3.23 0.50
CA GLY A 10 -27.50 -4.12 0.06
C GLY A 10 -26.45 -3.43 -0.82
N MET A 11 -26.86 -2.53 -1.73
CA MET A 11 -25.92 -1.80 -2.59
C MET A 11 -25.07 -0.78 -1.81
N GLY A 12 -25.62 -0.12 -0.78
CA GLY A 12 -24.87 0.80 0.07
C GLY A 12 -23.78 0.10 0.89
N ALA A 13 -24.08 -1.09 1.44
CA ALA A 13 -23.11 -1.87 2.22
C ALA A 13 -21.97 -2.44 1.36
N ALA A 14 -22.26 -2.86 0.13
CA ALA A 14 -21.24 -3.35 -0.80
C ALA A 14 -20.27 -2.26 -1.27
N ALA A 15 -20.74 -1.02 -1.45
CA ALA A 15 -19.90 0.11 -1.82
C ALA A 15 -18.94 0.54 -0.69
N ALA A 16 -19.36 0.41 0.58
CA ALA A 16 -18.48 0.64 1.73
C ALA A 16 -17.42 -0.47 1.90
N ALA A 17 -17.78 -1.74 1.63
CA ALA A 17 -16.85 -2.87 1.70
C ALA A 17 -15.84 -2.93 0.53
N SER A 18 -16.20 -2.36 -0.62
CA SER A 18 -15.30 -2.19 -1.78
C SER A 18 -14.56 -0.86 -1.74
N TYR A 19 -14.79 -0.03 -0.71
CA TYR A 19 -13.99 1.16 -0.51
C TYR A 19 -12.57 0.73 -0.14
N PRO A 20 -11.57 1.16 -0.92
CA PRO A 20 -10.20 0.72 -0.73
C PRO A 20 -9.68 1.20 0.63
N VAL A 21 -9.72 0.34 1.65
CA VAL A 21 -9.15 0.58 2.99
C VAL A 21 -7.68 1.00 2.91
N TRP A 22 -6.99 0.65 1.81
CA TRP A 22 -5.62 1.09 1.55
C TRP A 22 -5.44 2.60 1.34
N ARG A 23 -6.53 3.37 1.12
CA ARG A 23 -6.47 4.85 1.05
C ARG A 23 -6.21 5.55 2.39
N TYR A 24 -6.30 4.85 3.51
CA TYR A 24 -6.10 5.44 4.85
C TYR A 24 -4.76 5.09 5.49
N TYR A 25 -3.89 4.32 4.84
CA TYR A 25 -2.53 4.10 5.34
C TYR A 25 -1.64 5.28 5.00
N SER A 26 -1.78 6.35 5.79
CA SER A 26 -0.83 7.45 5.84
C SER A 26 0.34 7.04 6.73
N GLY A 27 1.27 6.25 6.18
CA GLY A 27 2.55 6.01 6.85
C GLY A 27 3.22 7.35 7.10
N LYS A 28 3.50 7.67 8.38
CA LYS A 28 4.37 8.81 8.71
C LYS A 28 5.70 8.59 8.00
N PRO A 29 6.31 9.63 7.37
CA PRO A 29 7.63 9.50 6.80
C PRO A 29 8.62 9.30 7.96
N SER A 30 8.82 8.06 8.37
CA SER A 30 10.01 7.65 9.10
C SER A 30 11.19 8.11 8.25
N SER A 31 12.11 8.85 8.87
CA SER A 31 13.33 9.40 8.26
C SER A 31 13.79 8.55 7.08
N LEU A 32 13.61 9.05 5.86
CA LEU A 32 14.02 8.33 4.65
C LEU A 32 15.53 8.10 4.76
N ALA A 33 15.92 6.86 5.01
CA ALA A 33 17.29 6.41 5.01
C ALA A 33 17.59 5.78 3.66
N SER A 34 18.87 5.73 3.28
CA SER A 34 19.27 5.00 2.08
C SER A 34 18.94 3.52 2.24
N VAL A 35 18.39 2.90 1.20
CA VAL A 35 17.88 1.53 1.24
C VAL A 35 18.69 0.66 0.27
N ASN A 36 19.18 -0.48 0.76
CA ASN A 36 19.74 -1.49 -0.14
C ASN A 36 18.59 -2.25 -0.80
N ALA A 37 18.58 -2.25 -2.13
CA ALA A 37 17.60 -2.92 -2.96
C ALA A 37 18.29 -3.91 -3.89
N VAL A 38 17.52 -4.84 -4.46
CA VAL A 38 18.00 -5.77 -5.47
C VAL A 38 17.30 -5.42 -6.78
N SER A 39 18.09 -5.15 -7.81
CA SER A 39 17.56 -4.89 -9.16
C SER A 39 16.94 -6.17 -9.74
N ILE A 40 16.11 -6.02 -10.78
CA ILE A 40 15.52 -7.17 -11.48
C ILE A 40 16.59 -8.11 -12.10
N LEU A 41 17.80 -7.60 -12.31
CA LEU A 41 18.96 -8.36 -12.80
C LEU A 41 19.72 -9.08 -11.67
N GLY A 42 19.26 -8.96 -10.42
CA GLY A 42 19.88 -9.59 -9.25
C GLY A 42 21.05 -8.79 -8.65
N GLY A 43 21.41 -7.64 -9.23
CA GLY A 43 22.46 -6.78 -8.68
C GLY A 43 21.97 -5.97 -7.48
N GLU A 44 22.78 -5.91 -6.42
CA GLU A 44 22.54 -5.01 -5.27
C GLU A 44 22.74 -3.55 -5.68
N VAL A 45 21.77 -2.71 -5.32
CA VAL A 45 21.76 -1.27 -5.62
C VAL A 45 21.32 -0.52 -4.37
N THR A 46 22.10 0.46 -3.95
CA THR A 46 21.70 1.36 -2.87
C THR A 46 20.88 2.52 -3.44
N LEU A 47 19.64 2.65 -2.96
CA LEU A 47 18.77 3.79 -3.25
C LEU A 47 19.05 4.91 -2.24
N ASP A 48 19.44 6.07 -2.73
CA ASP A 48 19.73 7.23 -1.89
C ASP A 48 18.44 7.82 -1.29
N ALA A 49 18.52 8.19 -0.01
CA ALA A 49 17.50 8.92 0.73
C ALA A 49 17.02 10.18 0.01
N PHE A 50 17.93 10.93 -0.64
CA PHE A 50 17.58 12.14 -1.38
C PHE A 50 16.64 11.84 -2.56
N VAL A 51 16.95 10.78 -3.30
CA VAL A 51 16.14 10.33 -4.45
C VAL A 51 14.77 9.82 -3.98
N LEU A 52 14.74 9.04 -2.89
CA LEU A 52 13.49 8.56 -2.29
C LEU A 52 12.62 9.73 -1.79
N ALA A 53 13.22 10.78 -1.23
CA ALA A 53 12.50 11.97 -0.79
C ALA A 53 11.92 12.76 -1.95
N ALA A 54 12.68 12.89 -3.05
CA ALA A 54 12.18 13.50 -4.28
C ALA A 54 11.02 12.69 -4.87
N LEU A 55 11.14 11.36 -4.91
CA LEU A 55 10.08 10.47 -5.38
C LEU A 55 8.81 10.63 -4.53
N ALA A 56 8.94 10.59 -3.22
CA ALA A 56 7.82 10.74 -2.28
C ALA A 56 7.06 12.05 -2.51
N LYS A 57 7.77 13.15 -2.81
CA LYS A 57 7.15 14.44 -3.14
C LYS A 57 6.48 14.48 -4.52
N SER A 58 7.00 13.70 -5.47
CA SER A 58 6.51 13.70 -6.85
C SER A 58 5.20 12.92 -7.06
N ILE A 59 4.91 11.96 -6.16
CA ILE A 59 3.75 11.08 -6.30
C ILE A 59 2.55 11.57 -5.48
N LYS A 60 1.34 11.31 -5.98
CA LYS A 60 0.10 11.45 -5.22
C LYS A 60 -0.24 10.12 -4.53
N GLY A 61 0.53 9.77 -3.50
CA GLY A 61 0.38 8.52 -2.77
C GLY A 61 1.40 8.37 -1.62
N HIS A 62 1.50 7.15 -1.09
CA HIS A 62 2.41 6.81 0.01
C HIS A 62 3.43 5.77 -0.43
N LEU A 63 4.67 5.93 0.01
CA LEU A 63 5.70 4.90 -0.08
C LEU A 63 5.67 4.09 1.22
N PHE A 64 5.63 2.76 1.10
CA PHE A 64 5.71 1.85 2.22
C PHE A 64 7.08 1.19 2.24
N PHE A 65 7.75 1.27 3.38
CA PHE A 65 9.06 0.65 3.61
C PHE A 65 8.94 -0.47 4.65
N SER A 66 9.85 -1.43 4.63
CA SER A 66 9.92 -2.45 5.68
C SER A 66 9.98 -1.79 7.07
N GLY A 67 9.16 -2.29 8.00
CA GLY A 67 9.00 -1.71 9.35
C GLY A 67 8.09 -0.49 9.45
N SER A 68 7.65 0.12 8.34
CA SER A 68 6.66 1.20 8.36
C SER A 68 5.25 0.66 8.59
N GLU A 69 4.41 1.47 9.24
CA GLU A 69 3.01 1.15 9.47
C GLU A 69 2.28 0.94 8.13
N GLY A 70 1.60 -0.20 7.99
CA GLY A 70 0.88 -0.57 6.77
C GLY A 70 1.67 -1.40 5.76
N TYR A 71 3.01 -1.53 5.87
CA TYR A 71 3.81 -2.33 4.94
C TYR A 71 3.40 -3.81 4.91
N GLU A 72 3.22 -4.42 6.09
CA GLU A 72 2.80 -5.83 6.21
C GLU A 72 1.42 -6.12 5.61
N ILE A 73 0.58 -5.10 5.53
CA ILE A 73 -0.76 -5.20 4.94
C ILE A 73 -0.66 -4.98 3.43
N ALA A 74 0.08 -3.96 3.01
CA ALA A 74 0.25 -3.58 1.60
C ALA A 74 0.95 -4.66 0.77
N ARG A 75 1.91 -5.41 1.35
CA ARG A 75 2.63 -6.47 0.65
C ARG A 75 1.80 -7.73 0.38
N ARG A 76 0.69 -7.91 1.11
CA ARG A 76 -0.16 -9.11 0.98
C ARG A 76 -1.01 -9.03 -0.28
N VAL A 77 -0.94 -10.08 -1.08
CA VAL A 77 -1.80 -10.25 -2.27
C VAL A 77 -2.91 -11.25 -2.00
N ARG A 78 -3.92 -11.29 -2.88
CA ARG A 78 -5.07 -12.21 -2.73
C ARG A 78 -4.64 -13.66 -2.61
N ASN A 79 -3.61 -14.07 -3.37
CA ASN A 79 -3.02 -15.39 -3.23
C ASN A 79 -2.10 -15.43 -2.00
N ARG A 80 -2.59 -16.04 -0.93
CA ARG A 80 -1.88 -16.13 0.35
C ARG A 80 -0.62 -17.02 0.31
N THR A 81 -0.43 -17.81 -0.74
CA THR A 81 0.82 -18.60 -0.90
C THR A 81 1.98 -17.74 -1.39
N ILE A 82 1.72 -16.53 -1.89
CA ILE A 82 2.75 -15.59 -2.32
C ILE A 82 3.12 -14.73 -1.13
N ASP A 83 4.27 -15.02 -0.54
CA ASP A 83 4.85 -14.27 0.56
C ASP A 83 6.19 -13.67 0.12
N LYS A 84 6.15 -12.40 -0.32
CA LYS A 84 7.32 -11.66 -0.78
C LYS A 84 7.53 -10.41 0.07
N TYR A 85 8.78 -9.94 0.07
CA TYR A 85 9.24 -8.77 0.81
C TYR A 85 9.87 -7.79 -0.20
N PRO A 86 9.04 -6.96 -0.85
CA PRO A 86 9.52 -5.90 -1.73
C PRO A 86 10.30 -4.83 -0.97
#